data_AF-M7XA70-F1
#
_entry.id   AF-M7XA70-F1
#
_cell.length_a   1.000
_cell.length_b   1.000
_cell.length_c   1.000
_cell.angle_alpha   90.00
_cell.angle_beta   90.00
_cell.angle_gamma   90.00
#
_symmetry.space_group_name_H-M   'P 1'
#
loop_
_entity.id
_entity.type
_entity.pdbx_description
1 polymer ?
#
loop_
_entity_poly.entity_id
_entity_poly.type
_entity_poly.pdbx_seq_one_letter_code
_entity_poly.pdbx_strand_id
1 'polypeptide(L)'
;MLEVFLTFMILTGLYFWNRKFGNSRGFLPWEKTLLQVLYGYHMLFAGVFTWYLLEHGGDAVRYWSLEADVSQNPVNWTDYWGHGTFFLQWLHYWPSKVLGLEFWFGNVLYAGISWLGFREIFSLMRPFIANSGNRVLVASGWLILFLPNAHFWSSGVGKEAWLLLGLALVLKGFSSLRVNWFIAVFGLLLAFWVRPAFGIVLGSVSFVFVLADRNLGLKTKALVGLIGLLAGSLGIRKLSVMMHLEDISLASIQQFSASQLDFLAGFRASSEIPMAEYNWLQRFWALLFRPNIWEASDFWSFAAALENMVGLALTISGLFAVFSIPKSKLFASLPKFLILALFVCLGMCVVYGLTLNNLGIIMRMKSTYMIFWYFSFWMLVVLRIKSIIAGKDKD
;
A
#
# COMPACT_ATOMS: atom_id res chain seq x y z
N MET A 1 32.88 -3.71 4.60
CA MET A 1 32.79 -3.84 6.08
C MET A 1 31.77 -2.90 6.72
N LEU A 2 31.74 -1.60 6.34
CA LEU A 2 30.75 -0.64 6.86
C LEU A 2 29.29 -1.08 6.63
N GLU A 3 28.94 -1.49 5.41
CA GLU A 3 27.56 -1.92 5.07
C GLU A 3 27.10 -3.15 5.86
N VAL A 4 27.98 -4.12 6.08
CA VAL A 4 27.69 -5.33 6.86
C VAL A 4 27.39 -4.93 8.32
N PHE A 5 28.21 -4.03 8.87
CA PHE A 5 27.99 -3.51 10.21
C PHE A 5 26.68 -2.72 10.34
N LEU A 6 26.41 -1.80 9.41
CA LEU A 6 25.17 -1.02 9.39
C LEU A 6 23.94 -1.90 9.20
N THR A 7 24.02 -2.91 8.32
CA THR A 7 22.97 -3.92 8.14
C THR A 7 22.69 -4.64 9.44
N PHE A 8 23.73 -5.13 10.12
CA PHE A 8 23.58 -5.81 11.41
C PHE A 8 22.95 -4.88 12.46
N MET A 9 23.35 -3.61 12.52
CA MET A 9 22.75 -2.61 13.41
C MET A 9 21.26 -2.38 13.11
N ILE A 10 20.88 -2.22 11.84
CA ILE A 10 19.47 -2.06 11.45
C ILE A 10 18.67 -3.29 11.86
N LEU A 11 19.17 -4.49 11.53
CA LEU A 11 18.45 -5.74 11.78
C LEU A 11 18.23 -5.98 13.29
N THR A 12 19.28 -5.78 14.09
CA THR A 12 19.22 -5.95 15.54
C THR A 12 18.42 -4.83 16.22
N GLY A 13 18.61 -3.58 15.79
CA GLY A 13 17.88 -2.42 16.30
C GLY A 13 16.37 -2.56 16.09
N LEU A 14 15.95 -2.94 14.88
CA LEU A 14 14.54 -3.22 14.57
C LEU A 14 14.01 -4.41 15.38
N TYR A 15 14.78 -5.49 15.54
CA TYR A 15 14.39 -6.63 16.36
C TYR A 15 14.07 -6.23 17.80
N PHE A 16 14.98 -5.50 18.46
CA PHE A 16 14.78 -5.05 19.85
C PHE A 16 13.65 -4.02 19.96
N TRP A 17 13.56 -3.10 19.00
CA TRP A 17 12.48 -2.13 18.97
C TRP A 17 11.11 -2.82 18.81
N ASN A 18 11.03 -3.87 18.00
CA ASN A 18 9.83 -4.67 17.80
C ASN A 18 9.40 -5.40 19.09
N ARG A 19 10.35 -5.91 19.89
CA ARG A 19 10.05 -6.47 21.22
C ARG A 19 9.51 -5.41 22.18
N LYS A 20 10.15 -4.23 22.23
CA LYS A 20 9.70 -3.10 23.07
C LYS A 20 8.31 -2.64 22.65
N PHE A 21 8.06 -2.55 21.35
CA PHE A 21 6.76 -2.19 20.79
C PHE A 21 5.67 -3.17 21.25
N GLY A 22 5.88 -4.49 21.05
CA GLY A 22 4.91 -5.49 21.47
C GLY A 22 4.61 -5.45 22.98
N ASN A 23 5.63 -5.25 23.82
CA ASN A 23 5.45 -5.09 25.27
C ASN A 23 4.63 -3.83 25.60
N SER A 24 4.94 -2.68 24.97
CA SER A 24 4.21 -1.42 25.20
C SER A 24 2.74 -1.46 24.78
N ARG A 25 2.38 -2.38 23.86
CA ARG A 25 1.03 -2.58 23.35
C ARG A 25 0.27 -3.72 24.05
N GLY A 26 0.89 -4.36 25.05
CA GLY A 26 0.28 -5.46 25.80
C GLY A 26 0.09 -6.73 24.96
N PHE A 27 0.97 -6.99 23.99
CA PHE A 27 0.88 -8.21 23.17
C PHE A 27 1.21 -9.46 24.00
N LEU A 28 0.45 -10.52 23.77
CA LEU A 28 0.67 -11.85 24.34
C LEU A 28 2.03 -12.41 23.88
N PRO A 29 2.63 -13.36 24.62
CA PRO A 29 3.92 -13.95 24.23
C PRO A 29 3.94 -14.50 22.81
N TRP A 30 2.91 -15.24 22.40
CA TRP A 30 2.83 -15.79 21.04
C TRP A 30 2.60 -14.70 19.98
N GLU A 31 1.88 -13.62 20.27
CA GLU A 31 1.71 -12.48 19.35
C GLU A 31 3.04 -11.77 19.12
N LYS A 32 3.86 -11.63 20.17
CA LYS A 32 5.22 -11.06 20.07
C LYS A 32 6.13 -11.96 19.24
N THR A 33 6.04 -13.27 19.42
CA THR A 33 6.77 -14.23 18.58
C THR A 33 6.31 -14.15 17.13
N LEU A 34 5.00 -14.13 16.88
CA LEU A 34 4.44 -14.02 15.53
C LEU A 34 4.89 -12.73 14.83
N LEU A 35 4.92 -11.61 15.55
CA LEU A 35 5.42 -10.33 15.04
C LEU A 35 6.92 -10.40 14.68
N GLN A 36 7.73 -11.19 15.39
CA GLN A 36 9.14 -11.41 15.04
C GLN A 36 9.31 -12.38 13.87
N VAL A 37 8.45 -13.38 13.76
CA VAL A 37 8.43 -14.28 12.59
C VAL A 37 8.04 -13.50 11.35
N LEU A 38 7.02 -12.64 11.43
CA LEU A 38 6.62 -11.76 10.34
C LEU A 38 7.74 -10.76 9.96
N TYR A 39 8.47 -10.26 10.96
CA TYR A 39 9.66 -9.43 10.73
C TYR A 39 10.73 -10.17 9.94
N GLY A 40 11.14 -11.35 10.41
CA GLY A 40 12.13 -12.18 9.73
C GLY A 40 11.69 -12.56 8.32
N TYR A 41 10.41 -12.91 8.15
CA TYR A 41 9.80 -13.18 6.85
C TYR A 41 9.93 -11.98 5.91
N HIS A 42 9.55 -10.77 6.35
CA HIS A 42 9.68 -9.57 5.53
C HIS A 42 11.13 -9.22 5.19
N MET A 43 12.06 -9.33 6.14
CA MET A 43 13.48 -9.05 5.88
C MET A 43 14.10 -10.08 4.93
N LEU A 44 13.64 -11.33 4.93
CA LEU A 44 14.06 -12.34 3.95
C LEU A 44 13.71 -11.91 2.52
N PHE A 45 12.57 -11.24 2.31
CA PHE A 45 12.22 -10.70 0.99
C PHE A 45 13.17 -9.62 0.51
N ALA A 46 13.93 -8.94 1.37
CA ALA A 46 14.97 -8.02 0.90
C ALA A 46 16.07 -8.77 0.12
N GLY A 47 16.44 -9.97 0.58
CA GLY A 47 17.35 -10.86 -0.12
C GLY A 47 16.77 -11.38 -1.43
N VAL A 48 15.52 -11.88 -1.40
CA VAL A 48 14.81 -12.38 -2.59
C VAL A 48 14.66 -11.28 -3.64
N PHE A 49 14.26 -10.08 -3.23
CA PHE A 49 14.12 -8.91 -4.09
C PHE A 49 15.46 -8.51 -4.70
N THR A 50 16.53 -8.45 -3.89
CA THR A 50 17.88 -8.15 -4.39
C THR A 50 18.30 -9.14 -5.46
N TRP A 51 18.18 -10.44 -5.19
CA TRP A 51 18.52 -11.49 -6.13
C TRP A 51 17.70 -11.37 -7.43
N TYR A 52 16.38 -11.22 -7.32
CA TYR A 52 15.49 -11.12 -8.48
C TYR A 52 15.88 -9.95 -9.38
N LEU A 53 16.14 -8.78 -8.81
CA LEU A 53 16.46 -7.57 -9.59
C LEU A 53 17.87 -7.56 -10.17
N LEU A 54 18.82 -8.27 -9.56
CA LEU A 54 20.15 -8.45 -10.16
C LEU A 54 20.10 -9.36 -11.40
N GLU A 55 19.16 -10.32 -11.42
CA GLU A 55 18.99 -11.24 -12.55
C GLU A 55 18.08 -10.66 -13.66
N HIS A 56 16.97 -9.99 -13.28
CA HIS A 56 15.94 -9.55 -14.22
C HIS A 56 15.93 -8.02 -14.45
N GLY A 57 16.72 -7.26 -13.71
CA GLY A 57 16.73 -5.81 -13.73
C GLY A 57 15.52 -5.17 -13.03
N GLY A 58 15.48 -3.84 -13.02
CA GLY A 58 14.33 -3.08 -12.54
C GLY A 58 14.65 -1.65 -12.14
N ASP A 59 13.61 -0.81 -12.05
CA ASP A 59 13.74 0.61 -11.71
C ASP A 59 14.49 0.86 -10.38
N ALA A 60 14.41 -0.08 -9.44
CA ALA A 60 15.04 0.04 -8.12
C ALA A 60 16.55 0.26 -8.20
N VAL A 61 17.22 -0.44 -9.11
CA VAL A 61 18.67 -0.31 -9.32
C VAL A 61 18.99 1.11 -9.77
N ARG A 62 18.21 1.63 -10.72
CA ARG A 62 18.33 3.00 -11.23
C ARG A 62 17.97 4.07 -10.20
N TYR A 63 17.00 3.81 -9.32
CA TYR A 63 16.68 4.70 -8.21
C TYR A 63 17.86 4.80 -7.24
N TRP A 64 18.55 3.68 -6.98
CA TRP A 64 19.69 3.64 -6.07
C TRP A 64 20.94 4.29 -6.68
N SER A 65 21.23 4.03 -7.97
CA SER A 65 22.35 4.64 -8.70
C SER A 65 22.13 6.11 -9.07
N LEU A 66 20.94 6.67 -8.78
CA LEU A 66 20.54 8.04 -9.12
C LEU A 66 20.42 8.32 -10.63
N GLU A 67 20.06 7.29 -11.39
CA GLU A 67 19.96 7.32 -12.87
C GLU A 67 18.52 7.12 -13.38
N ALA A 68 17.54 6.99 -12.48
CA ALA A 68 16.16 6.74 -12.88
C ALA A 68 15.53 7.95 -13.58
N ASP A 69 15.76 9.16 -13.07
CA ASP A 69 15.41 10.43 -13.71
C ASP A 69 16.53 11.45 -13.48
N VAL A 70 17.07 11.99 -14.57
CA VAL A 70 18.14 13.00 -14.59
C VAL A 70 17.72 14.25 -15.35
N SER A 71 16.43 14.39 -15.68
CA SER A 71 15.92 15.50 -16.51
C SER A 71 16.10 16.90 -15.88
N GLN A 72 16.35 16.98 -14.57
CA GLN A 72 16.67 18.23 -13.87
C GLN A 72 18.17 18.59 -13.91
N ASN A 73 19.00 17.82 -14.60
CA ASN A 73 20.47 17.95 -14.61
C ASN A 73 21.06 18.10 -13.20
N PRO A 74 20.77 17.15 -12.30
CA PRO A 74 21.11 17.30 -10.88
C PRO A 74 22.62 17.22 -10.65
N VAL A 75 23.17 18.22 -9.96
CA VAL A 75 24.59 18.28 -9.57
C VAL A 75 24.73 17.94 -8.09
N ASN A 76 23.90 18.58 -7.27
CA ASN A 76 23.90 18.51 -5.82
C ASN A 76 22.68 17.76 -5.28
N TRP A 77 22.71 17.42 -4.00
CA TRP A 77 21.62 16.72 -3.31
C TRP A 77 20.27 17.43 -3.47
N THR A 78 20.25 18.75 -3.31
CA THR A 78 19.04 19.58 -3.37
C THR A 78 18.38 19.56 -4.74
N ASP A 79 19.13 19.26 -5.81
CA ASP A 79 18.63 19.24 -7.18
C ASP A 79 17.76 18.01 -7.44
N TYR A 80 17.83 17.00 -6.56
CA TYR A 80 16.90 15.87 -6.58
C TYR A 80 15.61 16.16 -5.81
N TRP A 81 15.45 17.32 -5.16
CA TRP A 81 14.22 17.61 -4.42
C TRP A 81 13.02 17.69 -5.37
N GLY A 82 12.01 16.88 -5.10
CA GLY A 82 10.85 16.79 -5.98
C GLY A 82 9.84 15.78 -5.49
N HIS A 83 9.14 15.16 -6.43
CA HIS A 83 8.16 14.12 -6.16
C HIS A 83 8.48 12.89 -6.99
N GLY A 84 7.89 11.74 -6.64
CA GLY A 84 8.05 10.53 -7.43
C GLY A 84 9.50 10.06 -7.41
N THR A 85 10.07 9.95 -8.60
CA THR A 85 11.43 9.44 -8.81
C THR A 85 12.49 10.37 -8.22
N PHE A 86 12.34 11.69 -8.40
CA PHE A 86 13.21 12.71 -7.79
C PHE A 86 13.26 12.57 -6.27
N PHE A 87 12.11 12.46 -5.61
CA PHE A 87 12.06 12.31 -4.16
C PHE A 87 12.81 11.06 -3.66
N LEU A 88 12.69 9.93 -4.37
CA LEU A 88 13.47 8.74 -4.01
C LEU A 88 14.97 8.95 -4.20
N GLN A 89 15.39 9.54 -5.31
CA GLN A 89 16.80 9.84 -5.56
C GLN A 89 17.35 10.83 -4.52
N TRP A 90 16.55 11.79 -4.07
CA TRP A 90 16.87 12.70 -2.98
C TRP A 90 17.08 11.97 -1.66
N LEU A 91 16.24 10.97 -1.34
CA LEU A 91 16.41 10.13 -0.15
C LEU A 91 17.66 9.26 -0.23
N HIS A 92 17.99 8.74 -1.41
CA HIS A 92 19.14 7.84 -1.62
C HIS A 92 20.47 8.56 -1.75
N TYR A 93 20.47 9.86 -2.07
CA TYR A 93 21.69 10.59 -2.35
C TYR A 93 22.75 10.39 -1.25
N TRP A 94 22.35 10.48 0.01
CA TRP A 94 23.24 10.27 1.14
C TRP A 94 23.74 8.82 1.25
N PRO A 95 22.88 7.81 1.42
CA PRO A 95 23.36 6.45 1.59
C PRO A 95 24.07 5.90 0.34
N SER A 96 23.61 6.21 -0.87
CA SER A 96 24.19 5.69 -2.10
C SER A 96 25.39 6.51 -2.59
N LYS A 97 25.24 7.81 -2.83
CA LYS A 97 26.31 8.63 -3.44
C LYS A 97 27.34 9.14 -2.44
N VAL A 98 26.93 9.57 -1.24
CA VAL A 98 27.86 10.13 -0.25
C VAL A 98 28.58 9.04 0.53
N LEU A 99 27.85 8.02 1.00
CA LEU A 99 28.43 6.92 1.77
C LEU A 99 28.92 5.75 0.89
N GLY A 100 28.56 5.74 -0.40
CA GLY A 100 28.98 4.69 -1.33
C GLY A 100 28.37 3.32 -1.04
N LEU A 101 27.21 3.26 -0.36
CA LEU A 101 26.63 1.99 0.06
C LEU A 101 25.99 1.25 -1.13
N GLU A 102 26.19 -0.05 -1.19
CA GLU A 102 25.69 -0.92 -2.25
C GLU A 102 24.16 -1.09 -2.25
N PHE A 103 23.64 -1.49 -3.41
CA PHE A 103 22.20 -1.66 -3.64
C PHE A 103 21.53 -2.64 -2.65
N TRP A 104 22.22 -3.72 -2.28
CA TRP A 104 21.69 -4.70 -1.33
C TRP A 104 21.46 -4.08 0.05
N PHE A 105 22.34 -3.18 0.49
CA PHE A 105 22.16 -2.43 1.74
C PHE A 105 20.93 -1.54 1.63
N GLY A 106 20.75 -0.85 0.50
CA GLY A 106 19.55 -0.07 0.20
C GLY A 106 18.27 -0.89 0.34
N ASN A 107 18.26 -2.14 -0.14
CA ASN A 107 17.10 -3.02 -0.02
C ASN A 107 16.80 -3.38 1.44
N VAL A 108 17.81 -3.69 2.25
CA VAL A 108 17.63 -3.94 3.69
C VAL A 108 17.09 -2.69 4.40
N LEU A 109 17.63 -1.51 4.08
CA LEU A 109 17.17 -0.24 4.64
C LEU A 109 15.68 -0.01 4.33
N TYR A 110 15.27 -0.24 3.09
CA TYR A 110 13.88 -0.05 2.64
C TYR A 110 12.92 -1.10 3.20
N ALA A 111 13.34 -2.36 3.31
CA ALA A 111 12.59 -3.37 4.06
C ALA A 111 12.43 -2.97 5.53
N GLY A 112 13.44 -2.34 6.13
CA GLY A 112 13.33 -1.77 7.48
C GLY A 112 12.26 -0.67 7.59
N ILE A 113 12.13 0.17 6.56
CA ILE A 113 11.13 1.25 6.49
C ILE A 113 9.72 0.68 6.35
N SER A 114 9.49 -0.21 5.37
CA SER A 114 8.19 -0.82 5.13
C SER A 114 7.77 -1.80 6.22
N TRP A 115 8.74 -2.41 6.92
CA TRP A 115 8.49 -3.17 8.14
C TRP A 115 7.73 -2.34 9.19
N LEU A 116 8.04 -1.05 9.31
CA LEU A 116 7.29 -0.17 10.22
C LEU A 116 5.82 -0.08 9.82
N GLY A 117 5.52 -0.13 8.52
CA GLY A 117 4.16 -0.25 7.99
C GLY A 117 3.49 -1.56 8.42
N PHE A 118 4.12 -2.70 8.14
CA PHE A 118 3.62 -4.02 8.56
C PHE A 118 3.37 -4.12 10.07
N ARG A 119 4.28 -3.58 10.89
CA ARG A 119 4.14 -3.56 12.36
C ARG A 119 2.90 -2.78 12.81
N GLU A 120 2.62 -1.63 12.20
CA GLU A 120 1.41 -0.86 12.52
C GLU A 120 0.14 -1.55 12.00
N ILE A 121 0.18 -2.19 10.82
CA ILE A 121 -0.94 -2.99 10.30
C ILE A 121 -1.24 -4.16 11.25
N PHE A 122 -0.21 -4.89 11.71
CA PHE A 122 -0.34 -5.94 12.71
C PHE A 122 -1.04 -5.39 13.96
N SER A 123 -0.58 -4.25 14.49
CA SER A 123 -1.16 -3.65 15.69
C SER A 123 -2.61 -3.19 15.50
N LEU A 124 -2.97 -2.67 14.33
CA LEU A 124 -4.33 -2.23 14.00
C LEU A 124 -5.29 -3.41 13.85
N MET A 125 -4.83 -4.50 13.22
CA MET A 125 -5.66 -5.67 12.94
C MET A 125 -5.76 -6.65 14.10
N ARG A 126 -4.74 -6.71 14.98
CA ARG A 126 -4.69 -7.60 16.14
C ARG A 126 -6.01 -7.73 16.90
N PRO A 127 -6.67 -6.66 17.39
CA PRO A 127 -7.90 -6.81 18.19
C PRO A 127 -9.05 -7.44 17.39
N PHE A 128 -9.08 -7.29 16.06
CA PHE A 128 -10.10 -7.89 15.21
C PHE A 128 -9.80 -9.36 14.92
N ILE A 129 -8.52 -9.69 14.68
CA ILE A 129 -8.06 -11.06 14.47
C ILE A 129 -8.22 -11.89 15.75
N ALA A 130 -7.72 -11.42 16.88
CA ALA A 130 -7.77 -12.12 18.16
C ALA A 130 -9.21 -12.38 18.63
N ASN A 131 -10.13 -11.44 18.38
CA ASN A 131 -11.53 -11.55 18.77
C ASN A 131 -12.42 -12.12 17.65
N SER A 132 -11.86 -12.71 16.59
CA SER A 132 -12.65 -13.23 15.46
C SER A 132 -13.53 -14.44 15.82
N GLY A 133 -13.25 -15.11 16.95
CA GLY A 133 -14.09 -16.13 17.55
C GLY A 133 -13.39 -17.48 17.60
N ASN A 134 -13.20 -18.14 16.46
CA ASN A 134 -12.61 -19.47 16.38
C ASN A 134 -11.15 -19.46 15.88
N ARG A 135 -10.43 -20.57 16.12
CA ARG A 135 -9.01 -20.71 15.76
C ARG A 135 -8.74 -20.57 14.26
N VAL A 136 -9.66 -21.00 13.40
CA VAL A 136 -9.50 -20.93 11.94
C VAL A 136 -9.55 -19.47 11.45
N LEU A 137 -10.45 -18.65 11.99
CA LEU A 137 -10.53 -17.23 11.67
C LEU A 137 -9.34 -16.45 12.22
N VAL A 138 -8.90 -16.78 13.43
CA VAL A 138 -7.66 -16.20 14.00
C VAL A 138 -6.47 -16.53 13.09
N ALA A 139 -6.30 -17.79 12.69
CA ALA A 139 -5.21 -18.21 11.82
C ALA A 139 -5.29 -17.54 10.45
N SER A 140 -6.45 -17.53 9.79
CA SER A 140 -6.61 -16.92 8.47
C SER A 140 -6.38 -15.40 8.49
N GLY A 141 -6.80 -14.71 9.55
CA GLY A 141 -6.52 -13.29 9.73
C GLY A 141 -5.02 -13.00 9.82
N TRP A 142 -4.26 -13.83 10.55
CA TRP A 142 -2.80 -13.69 10.60
C TRP A 142 -2.12 -14.08 9.28
N LEU A 143 -2.61 -15.10 8.57
CA LEU A 143 -2.05 -15.53 7.28
C LEU A 143 -2.13 -14.46 6.19
N ILE A 144 -3.13 -13.56 6.23
CA ILE A 144 -3.20 -12.41 5.31
C ILE A 144 -1.93 -11.54 5.40
N LEU A 145 -1.34 -11.41 6.61
CA LEU A 145 -0.09 -10.68 6.78
C LEU A 145 1.11 -11.37 6.14
N PHE A 146 1.04 -12.66 5.80
CA PHE A 146 2.14 -13.43 5.21
C PHE A 146 2.00 -13.61 3.69
N LEU A 147 1.07 -12.90 3.04
CA LEU A 147 0.91 -12.98 1.60
C LEU A 147 2.10 -12.33 0.88
N PRO A 148 2.81 -13.04 -0.01
CA PRO A 148 4.16 -12.68 -0.45
C PRO A 148 4.24 -11.42 -1.30
N ASN A 149 3.19 -11.02 -2.02
CA ASN A 149 3.23 -9.90 -2.96
C ASN A 149 3.56 -8.57 -2.28
N ALA A 150 2.88 -8.28 -1.16
CA ALA A 150 3.15 -7.07 -0.39
C ALA A 150 4.57 -7.08 0.17
N HIS A 151 5.07 -8.22 0.63
CA HIS A 151 6.46 -8.33 1.11
C HIS A 151 7.45 -8.10 -0.01
N PHE A 152 7.34 -8.81 -1.12
CA PHE A 152 8.25 -8.70 -2.25
C PHE A 152 8.36 -7.26 -2.78
N TRP A 153 7.24 -6.59 -3.07
CA TRP A 153 7.30 -5.26 -3.68
C TRP A 153 7.68 -4.14 -2.71
N SER A 154 7.60 -4.37 -1.39
CA SER A 154 7.93 -3.37 -0.38
C SER A 154 9.23 -3.65 0.38
N SER A 155 9.91 -4.77 0.13
CA SER A 155 11.15 -5.17 0.82
C SER A 155 12.44 -4.65 0.17
N GLY A 156 12.35 -3.67 -0.72
CA GLY A 156 13.50 -3.17 -1.46
C GLY A 156 13.37 -1.70 -1.85
N VAL A 157 14.44 -1.17 -2.45
CA VAL A 157 14.51 0.21 -2.92
C VAL A 157 13.37 0.48 -3.89
N GLY A 158 12.39 1.29 -3.46
CA GLY A 158 11.20 1.50 -4.26
C GLY A 158 10.16 2.38 -3.57
N LYS A 159 9.22 2.87 -4.38
CA LYS A 159 8.13 3.74 -3.92
C LYS A 159 7.24 2.99 -2.93
N GLU A 160 7.07 1.69 -3.13
CA GLU A 160 6.07 0.90 -2.43
C GLU A 160 6.40 0.71 -0.94
N ALA A 161 7.67 0.71 -0.58
CA ALA A 161 8.10 0.66 0.82
C ALA A 161 7.58 1.86 1.63
N TRP A 162 7.72 3.05 1.08
CA TRP A 162 7.24 4.29 1.70
C TRP A 162 5.73 4.45 1.60
N LEU A 163 5.11 4.00 0.51
CA LEU A 163 3.64 4.07 0.39
C LEU A 163 2.94 3.14 1.37
N LEU A 164 3.47 1.93 1.60
CA LEU A 164 2.93 1.01 2.62
C LEU A 164 3.03 1.64 4.01
N LEU A 165 4.17 2.23 4.36
CA LEU A 165 4.34 2.96 5.62
C LEU A 165 3.38 4.15 5.70
N GLY A 166 3.35 5.00 4.67
CA GLY A 166 2.49 6.19 4.62
C GLY A 166 1.02 5.85 4.81
N LEU A 167 0.52 4.83 4.09
CA LEU A 167 -0.84 4.33 4.26
C LEU A 167 -1.07 3.81 5.68
N ALA A 168 -0.20 2.95 6.21
CA ALA A 168 -0.34 2.42 7.58
C ALA A 168 -0.38 3.53 8.65
N LEU A 169 0.43 4.59 8.50
CA LEU A 169 0.44 5.75 9.39
C LEU A 169 -0.86 6.56 9.29
N VAL A 170 -1.41 6.74 8.09
CA VAL A 170 -2.75 7.36 7.91
C VAL A 170 -3.80 6.52 8.61
N LEU A 171 -3.84 5.22 8.39
CA LEU A 171 -4.81 4.32 9.04
C LEU A 171 -4.70 4.34 10.57
N LYS A 172 -3.47 4.40 11.10
CA LYS A 172 -3.19 4.57 12.53
C LYS A 172 -3.67 5.92 13.06
N GLY A 173 -3.52 6.98 12.26
CA GLY A 173 -4.11 8.27 12.58
C GLY A 173 -5.62 8.16 12.71
N PHE A 174 -6.29 7.55 11.74
CA PHE A 174 -7.76 7.41 11.74
C PHE A 174 -8.32 6.41 12.76
N SER A 175 -7.51 5.52 13.34
CA SER A 175 -7.95 4.69 14.46
C SER A 175 -8.14 5.50 15.76
N SER A 176 -7.46 6.64 15.89
CA SER A 176 -7.61 7.57 17.03
C SER A 176 -7.22 9.00 16.62
N LEU A 177 -8.06 9.62 15.77
CA LEU A 177 -7.74 10.86 15.06
C LEU A 177 -7.37 12.02 15.98
N ARG A 178 -8.05 12.18 17.13
CA ARG A 178 -7.77 13.27 18.07
C ARG A 178 -6.34 13.24 18.62
N VAL A 179 -5.80 12.05 18.84
CA VAL A 179 -4.46 11.86 19.42
C VAL A 179 -3.39 11.78 18.33
N ASN A 180 -3.72 11.12 17.21
CA ASN A 180 -2.74 10.72 16.19
C ASN A 180 -2.84 11.53 14.88
N TRP A 181 -3.50 12.70 14.87
CA TRP A 181 -3.68 13.49 13.64
C TRP A 181 -2.36 13.83 12.95
N PHE A 182 -1.31 14.15 13.71
CA PHE A 182 0.01 14.48 13.16
C PHE A 182 0.65 13.27 12.46
N ILE A 183 0.37 12.05 12.94
CA ILE A 183 0.81 10.80 12.30
C ILE A 183 0.12 10.62 10.94
N ALA A 184 -1.18 10.92 10.86
CA ALA A 184 -1.89 10.89 9.59
C ALA A 184 -1.36 11.95 8.61
N VAL A 185 -1.14 13.19 9.06
CA VAL A 185 -0.58 14.25 8.21
C VAL A 185 0.79 13.85 7.67
N PHE A 186 1.66 13.31 8.53
CA PHE A 186 2.97 12.82 8.09
C PHE A 186 2.86 11.68 7.06
N GLY A 187 1.96 10.71 7.28
CA GLY A 187 1.70 9.64 6.32
C GLY A 187 1.14 10.15 4.97
N LEU A 188 0.29 11.17 4.99
CA LEU A 188 -0.25 11.83 3.78
C LEU A 188 0.84 12.54 2.99
N LEU A 189 1.69 13.32 3.66
CA LEU A 189 2.80 14.03 3.02
C LEU A 189 3.80 13.05 2.41
N LEU A 190 4.13 11.98 3.15
CA LEU A 190 4.99 10.92 2.63
C LEU A 190 4.40 10.28 1.38
N ALA A 191 3.12 9.91 1.42
CA ALA A 191 2.43 9.33 0.28
C ALA A 191 2.41 10.27 -0.95
N PHE A 192 2.18 11.57 -0.72
CA PHE A 192 2.16 12.58 -1.77
C PHE A 192 3.52 12.81 -2.41
N TRP A 193 4.59 12.95 -1.62
CA TRP A 193 5.93 13.12 -2.17
C TRP A 193 6.42 11.89 -2.93
N VAL A 194 6.09 10.69 -2.46
CA VAL A 194 6.50 9.44 -3.11
C VAL A 194 5.68 9.14 -4.36
N ARG A 195 4.36 9.35 -4.31
CA ARG A 195 3.45 9.12 -5.45
C ARG A 195 2.27 10.10 -5.38
N PRO A 196 2.36 11.25 -6.07
CA PRO A 196 1.35 12.32 -5.97
C PRO A 196 -0.09 11.86 -6.20
N ALA A 197 -0.34 11.02 -7.22
CA ALA A 197 -1.68 10.51 -7.50
C ALA A 197 -2.25 9.67 -6.33
N PHE A 198 -1.41 8.81 -5.74
CA PHE A 198 -1.80 8.02 -4.57
C PHE A 198 -2.03 8.91 -3.33
N GLY A 199 -1.13 9.87 -3.08
CA GLY A 199 -1.27 10.83 -2.00
C GLY A 199 -2.54 11.68 -2.11
N ILE A 200 -2.94 12.08 -3.32
CA ILE A 200 -4.18 12.83 -3.56
C ILE A 200 -5.42 11.97 -3.35
N VAL A 201 -5.45 10.73 -3.82
CA VAL A 201 -6.56 9.81 -3.52
C VAL A 201 -6.67 9.57 -2.02
N LEU A 202 -5.54 9.24 -1.36
CA LEU A 202 -5.50 9.02 0.08
C LEU A 202 -5.92 10.26 0.87
N GLY A 203 -5.45 11.44 0.48
CA GLY A 203 -5.80 12.72 1.06
C GLY A 203 -7.28 13.07 0.86
N SER A 204 -7.83 12.84 -0.32
CA SER A 204 -9.24 13.12 -0.63
C SER A 204 -10.19 12.22 0.16
N VAL A 205 -9.90 10.92 0.22
CA VAL A 205 -10.70 9.97 1.03
C VAL A 205 -10.57 10.32 2.51
N SER A 206 -9.36 10.60 3.00
CA SER A 206 -9.12 11.06 4.38
C SER A 206 -9.89 12.32 4.71
N PHE A 207 -9.89 13.30 3.82
CA PHE A 207 -10.62 14.55 3.97
C PHE A 207 -12.13 14.33 4.12
N VAL A 208 -12.73 13.51 3.26
CA VAL A 208 -14.15 13.14 3.35
C VAL A 208 -14.46 12.48 4.70
N PHE A 209 -13.58 11.58 5.19
CA PHE A 209 -13.75 10.93 6.48
C PHE A 209 -13.69 11.91 7.66
N VAL A 210 -12.81 12.90 7.62
CA VAL A 210 -12.74 13.95 8.66
C VAL A 210 -14.01 14.80 8.65
N LEU A 211 -14.50 15.21 7.48
CA LEU A 211 -15.73 15.99 7.37
C LEU A 211 -16.97 15.19 7.83
N ALA A 212 -16.99 13.89 7.56
CA ALA A 212 -18.05 12.98 7.98
C ALA A 212 -18.03 12.66 9.49
N ASP A 213 -16.93 12.94 10.21
CA ASP A 213 -16.84 12.63 11.64
C ASP A 213 -17.76 13.54 12.46
N ARG A 214 -18.79 12.96 13.08
CA ARG A 214 -19.76 13.68 13.92
C ARG A 214 -19.15 14.21 15.22
N ASN A 215 -18.00 13.68 15.64
CA ASN A 215 -17.35 14.07 16.90
C ASN A 215 -16.49 15.34 16.78
N LEU A 216 -16.35 15.91 15.58
CA LEU A 216 -15.59 17.13 15.34
C LEU A 216 -16.51 18.34 15.32
N GLY A 217 -16.12 19.39 16.05
CA GLY A 217 -16.84 20.66 16.07
C GLY A 217 -16.82 21.34 14.71
N LEU A 218 -17.87 22.13 14.42
CA LEU A 218 -18.05 22.81 13.14
C LEU A 218 -16.85 23.72 12.78
N LYS A 219 -16.25 24.40 13.77
CA LYS A 219 -15.05 25.24 13.56
C LYS A 219 -13.86 24.43 13.05
N THR A 220 -13.59 23.27 13.64
CA THR A 220 -12.52 22.36 13.20
C THR A 220 -12.80 21.85 11.79
N LYS A 221 -14.06 21.48 11.49
CA LYS A 221 -14.45 21.06 10.15
C LYS A 221 -14.29 22.17 9.12
N ALA A 222 -14.64 23.41 9.46
CA ALA A 222 -14.45 24.56 8.57
C ALA A 222 -12.97 24.83 8.30
N LEU A 223 -12.12 24.79 9.34
CA LEU A 223 -10.67 24.97 9.20
C LEU A 223 -10.03 23.85 8.37
N VAL A 224 -10.32 22.59 8.71
CA VAL A 224 -9.84 21.44 7.92
C VAL A 224 -10.40 21.51 6.51
N GLY A 225 -11.66 21.92 6.34
CA GLY A 225 -12.32 22.18 5.07
C GLY A 225 -11.52 23.13 4.18
N LEU A 226 -11.17 24.30 4.71
CA LEU A 226 -10.38 25.31 4.01
C LEU A 226 -8.98 24.78 3.68
N ILE A 227 -8.29 24.17 4.64
CA ILE A 227 -6.94 23.60 4.42
C ILE A 227 -7.00 22.50 3.36
N GLY A 228 -7.99 21.63 3.41
CA GLY A 228 -8.18 20.53 2.47
C GLY A 228 -8.48 21.01 1.05
N LEU A 229 -9.29 22.07 0.90
CA LEU A 229 -9.55 22.69 -0.40
C LEU A 229 -8.30 23.36 -0.99
N LEU A 230 -7.52 24.07 -0.17
CA LEU A 230 -6.26 24.69 -0.60
C LEU A 230 -5.21 23.62 -0.95
N ALA A 231 -5.01 22.63 -0.10
CA ALA A 231 -4.09 21.53 -0.36
C ALA A 231 -4.52 20.71 -1.58
N GLY A 232 -5.83 20.45 -1.72
CA GLY A 232 -6.41 19.73 -2.85
C GLY A 232 -6.24 20.47 -4.17
N SER A 233 -6.50 21.78 -4.20
CA SER A 233 -6.31 22.59 -5.42
C SER A 233 -4.85 22.66 -5.83
N LEU A 234 -3.92 22.84 -4.88
CA LEU A 234 -2.48 22.80 -5.14
C LEU A 234 -2.02 21.43 -5.62
N GLY A 235 -2.54 20.36 -5.02
CA GLY A 235 -2.24 18.98 -5.42
C GLY A 235 -2.71 18.66 -6.83
N ILE A 236 -3.97 19.01 -7.16
CA ILE A 236 -4.53 18.83 -8.51
C ILE A 236 -3.74 19.64 -9.53
N ARG A 237 -3.46 20.92 -9.26
CA ARG A 237 -2.63 21.75 -10.15
C ARG A 237 -1.27 21.11 -10.40
N LYS A 238 -0.63 20.58 -9.36
CA LYS A 238 0.67 19.92 -9.49
C LYS A 238 0.57 18.65 -10.32
N LEU A 239 -0.48 17.83 -10.15
CA LEU A 239 -0.74 16.68 -11.02
C LEU A 239 -0.94 17.10 -12.47
N SER A 240 -1.76 18.13 -12.74
CA SER A 240 -1.99 18.62 -14.09
C SER A 240 -0.68 19.00 -14.79
N VAL A 241 0.21 19.71 -14.09
CA VAL A 241 1.54 20.05 -14.61
C VAL A 241 2.40 18.81 -14.85
N MET A 242 2.42 17.84 -13.93
CA MET A 242 3.19 16.60 -14.11
C MET A 242 2.66 15.74 -15.27
N MET A 243 1.36 15.78 -15.50
CA MET A 243 0.67 15.05 -16.56
C MET A 243 0.66 15.81 -17.89
N HIS A 244 1.22 17.03 -17.93
CA HIS A 244 1.16 17.94 -19.08
C HIS A 244 -0.26 18.19 -19.58
N LEU A 245 -1.23 18.26 -18.66
CA LEU A 245 -2.61 18.61 -18.98
C LEU A 245 -2.74 20.12 -19.15
N GLU A 246 -3.18 20.57 -20.32
CA GLU A 246 -3.47 21.99 -20.61
C GLU A 246 -4.65 22.50 -19.79
N ASP A 247 -5.68 21.67 -19.62
CA ASP A 247 -6.88 21.93 -18.82
C ASP A 247 -7.38 20.65 -18.12
N ILE A 248 -8.28 20.82 -17.14
CA ILE A 248 -8.96 19.71 -16.46
C ILE A 248 -10.29 19.46 -17.18
N SER A 249 -10.21 18.91 -18.40
CA SER A 249 -11.36 18.47 -19.17
C SER A 249 -11.37 16.95 -19.32
N LEU A 250 -12.56 16.39 -19.60
CA LEU A 250 -12.69 14.97 -19.90
C LEU A 250 -11.84 14.57 -21.12
N ALA A 251 -11.73 15.44 -22.12
CA ALA A 251 -10.92 15.22 -23.31
C ALA A 251 -9.44 15.11 -22.98
N SER A 252 -8.90 16.04 -22.17
CA SER A 252 -7.50 16.03 -21.75
C SER A 252 -7.16 14.81 -20.89
N ILE A 253 -8.09 14.35 -20.04
CA ILE A 253 -7.93 13.10 -19.28
C ILE A 253 -7.90 11.88 -20.21
N GLN A 254 -8.76 11.84 -21.23
CA GLN A 254 -8.77 10.75 -22.22
C GLN A 254 -7.48 10.73 -23.05
N GLN A 255 -7.02 11.89 -23.51
CA GLN A 255 -5.76 12.01 -24.25
C GLN A 255 -4.56 11.58 -23.40
N PHE A 256 -4.51 12.01 -22.13
CA PHE A 256 -3.47 11.56 -21.20
C PHE A 256 -3.53 10.04 -21.00
N SER A 257 -4.72 9.48 -20.77
CA SER A 257 -4.93 8.04 -20.63
C SER A 257 -4.41 7.28 -21.86
N ALA A 258 -4.77 7.70 -23.07
CA ALA A 258 -4.26 7.12 -24.31
C ALA A 258 -2.73 7.19 -24.40
N SER A 259 -2.14 8.38 -24.17
CA SER A 259 -0.69 8.56 -24.21
C SER A 259 0.07 7.67 -23.21
N GLN A 260 -0.51 7.43 -22.02
CA GLN A 260 0.09 6.57 -21.01
C GLN A 260 0.03 5.10 -21.42
N LEU A 261 -1.10 4.65 -21.97
CA LEU A 261 -1.24 3.28 -22.45
C LEU A 261 -0.29 3.02 -23.63
N ASP A 262 -0.18 3.96 -24.57
CA ASP A 262 0.76 3.88 -25.70
C ASP A 262 2.22 3.86 -25.23
N PHE A 263 2.59 4.72 -24.27
CA PHE A 263 3.92 4.73 -23.68
C PHE A 263 4.27 3.37 -23.05
N LEU A 264 3.33 2.80 -22.32
CA LEU A 264 3.51 1.50 -21.68
C LEU A 264 3.53 0.32 -22.67
N ALA A 265 2.76 0.41 -23.76
CA ALA A 265 2.81 -0.55 -24.87
C ALA A 265 4.17 -0.51 -25.60
N GLY A 266 4.80 0.67 -25.65
CA GLY A 266 6.12 0.89 -26.24
C GLY A 266 7.24 0.04 -25.63
N PHE A 267 7.09 -0.42 -24.38
CA PHE A 267 8.04 -1.34 -23.74
C PHE A 267 7.98 -2.77 -24.30
N ARG A 268 7.00 -3.10 -25.16
CA ARG A 268 6.79 -4.42 -25.77
C ARG A 268 6.85 -5.57 -24.76
N ALA A 269 6.29 -5.34 -23.58
CA ALA A 269 6.31 -6.33 -22.52
C ALA A 269 5.37 -7.49 -22.87
N SER A 270 5.80 -8.73 -22.63
CA SER A 270 4.98 -9.94 -22.78
C SER A 270 3.74 -9.97 -21.87
N SER A 271 3.61 -9.00 -20.96
CA SER A 271 2.57 -8.90 -19.93
C SER A 271 1.61 -7.73 -20.14
N GLU A 272 1.55 -7.19 -21.35
CA GLU A 272 0.57 -6.16 -21.73
C GLU A 272 -0.87 -6.71 -21.78
N ILE A 273 -1.83 -5.86 -21.40
CA ILE A 273 -3.25 -6.17 -21.40
C ILE A 273 -4.06 -5.01 -22.03
N PRO A 274 -5.07 -5.30 -22.88
CA PRO A 274 -5.81 -4.26 -23.61
C PRO A 274 -6.79 -3.50 -22.72
N MET A 275 -6.26 -2.68 -21.81
CA MET A 275 -7.05 -1.93 -20.84
C MET A 275 -7.94 -0.85 -21.49
N ALA A 276 -7.54 -0.32 -22.65
CA ALA A 276 -8.37 0.62 -23.42
C ALA A 276 -9.71 0.00 -23.84
N GLU A 277 -9.71 -1.27 -24.24
CA GLU A 277 -10.87 -2.01 -24.74
C GLU A 277 -11.78 -2.54 -23.62
N TYR A 278 -11.24 -2.62 -22.40
CA TYR A 278 -11.98 -3.15 -21.25
C TYR A 278 -13.06 -2.20 -20.76
N ASN A 279 -14.24 -2.77 -20.48
CA ASN A 279 -15.25 -2.11 -19.66
C ASN A 279 -14.77 -2.01 -18.19
N TRP A 280 -15.46 -1.21 -17.37
CA TRP A 280 -15.05 -0.98 -15.98
C TRP A 280 -14.98 -2.26 -15.15
N LEU A 281 -15.88 -3.22 -15.35
CA LEU A 281 -15.84 -4.49 -14.63
C LEU A 281 -14.58 -5.30 -14.97
N GLN A 282 -14.23 -5.35 -16.27
CA GLN A 282 -12.99 -5.99 -16.74
C GLN A 282 -11.74 -5.27 -16.22
N ARG A 283 -11.74 -3.94 -16.15
CA ARG A 283 -10.63 -3.16 -15.57
C ARG A 283 -10.46 -3.46 -14.08
N PHE A 284 -11.54 -3.44 -13.29
CA PHE A 284 -11.48 -3.80 -11.88
C PHE A 284 -11.02 -5.24 -11.66
N TRP A 285 -11.52 -6.18 -12.48
CA TRP A 285 -11.07 -7.56 -12.46
C TRP A 285 -9.57 -7.69 -12.72
N ALA A 286 -9.06 -7.03 -13.76
CA ALA A 286 -7.66 -7.06 -14.10
C ALA A 286 -6.77 -6.45 -13.01
N LEU A 287 -7.19 -5.34 -12.41
CA LEU A 287 -6.44 -4.69 -11.33
C LEU A 287 -6.41 -5.51 -10.05
N LEU A 288 -7.53 -6.14 -9.68
CA LEU A 288 -7.65 -6.83 -8.40
C LEU A 288 -7.15 -8.28 -8.47
N PHE A 289 -7.53 -9.03 -9.52
CA PHE A 289 -7.44 -10.50 -9.52
C PHE A 289 -6.54 -11.10 -10.60
N ARG A 290 -6.00 -10.32 -11.53
CA ARG A 290 -4.99 -10.84 -12.49
C ARG A 290 -3.56 -10.72 -11.93
N PRO A 291 -2.64 -11.62 -12.34
CA PRO A 291 -2.85 -12.76 -13.26
C PRO A 291 -3.67 -13.89 -12.63
N ASN A 292 -4.42 -14.61 -13.47
CA ASN A 292 -5.04 -15.89 -13.14
C ASN A 292 -4.02 -17.04 -13.24
N ILE A 293 -4.33 -18.22 -12.68
CA ILE A 293 -3.39 -19.37 -12.71
C ILE A 293 -2.97 -19.73 -14.14
N TRP A 294 -3.91 -19.73 -15.09
CA TRP A 294 -3.64 -20.12 -16.48
C TRP A 294 -2.84 -19.08 -17.27
N GLU A 295 -2.62 -17.89 -16.70
CA GLU A 295 -1.75 -16.86 -17.27
C GLU A 295 -0.30 -16.95 -16.76
N ALA A 296 -0.05 -17.80 -15.76
CA ALA A 296 1.27 -17.96 -15.18
C ALA A 296 2.19 -18.76 -16.11
N SER A 297 3.31 -18.15 -16.50
CA SER A 297 4.34 -18.77 -17.34
C SER A 297 5.60 -19.18 -16.56
N ASP A 298 5.75 -18.68 -15.34
CA ASP A 298 6.92 -18.90 -14.49
C ASP A 298 6.53 -19.01 -13.01
N PHE A 299 7.52 -19.30 -12.16
CA PHE A 299 7.30 -19.42 -10.71
C PHE A 299 6.72 -18.14 -10.07
N TRP A 300 7.17 -16.96 -10.50
CA TRP A 300 6.80 -15.67 -9.91
C TRP A 300 5.36 -15.27 -10.25
N SER A 301 4.99 -15.42 -11.51
CA SER A 301 3.63 -15.23 -12.01
C SER A 301 2.67 -16.26 -11.42
N PHE A 302 3.11 -17.51 -11.21
CA PHE A 302 2.32 -18.53 -10.53
C PHE A 302 2.07 -18.18 -9.05
N ALA A 303 3.12 -17.78 -8.32
CA ALA A 303 2.98 -17.33 -6.93
C ALA A 303 2.04 -16.12 -6.82
N ALA A 304 2.16 -15.15 -7.72
CA ALA A 304 1.26 -14.01 -7.82
C ALA A 304 -0.19 -14.42 -8.10
N ALA A 305 -0.40 -15.38 -9.00
CA ALA A 305 -1.73 -15.90 -9.32
C ALA A 305 -2.38 -16.61 -8.14
N LEU A 306 -1.63 -17.41 -7.37
CA LEU A 306 -2.13 -18.05 -6.16
C LEU A 306 -2.59 -17.03 -5.11
N GLU A 307 -1.82 -15.97 -4.88
CA GLU A 307 -2.24 -14.90 -3.97
C GLU A 307 -3.51 -14.19 -4.47
N ASN A 308 -3.59 -13.91 -5.78
CA ASN A 308 -4.79 -13.32 -6.36
C ASN A 308 -6.03 -14.21 -6.21
N MET A 309 -5.88 -15.54 -6.31
CA MET A 309 -6.97 -16.46 -6.04
C MET A 309 -7.44 -16.42 -4.59
N VAL A 310 -6.51 -16.34 -3.63
CA VAL A 310 -6.87 -16.13 -2.22
C VAL A 310 -7.66 -14.83 -2.08
N GLY A 311 -7.19 -13.76 -2.75
CA GLY A 311 -7.89 -12.50 -2.84
C GLY A 311 -9.30 -12.60 -3.41
N LEU A 312 -9.45 -13.36 -4.51
CA LEU A 312 -10.73 -13.60 -5.16
C LEU A 312 -11.67 -14.39 -4.25
N ALA A 313 -11.20 -15.49 -3.64
CA ALA A 313 -11.96 -16.32 -2.72
C ALA A 313 -12.46 -15.52 -1.50
N LEU A 314 -11.59 -14.68 -0.92
CA LEU A 314 -11.98 -13.76 0.15
C LEU A 314 -13.02 -12.75 -0.32
N THR A 315 -12.82 -12.16 -1.50
CA THR A 315 -13.75 -11.17 -2.06
C THR A 315 -15.14 -11.78 -2.26
N ILE A 316 -15.22 -12.92 -2.93
CA ILE A 316 -16.48 -13.63 -3.18
C ILE A 316 -17.15 -14.00 -1.84
N SER A 317 -16.40 -14.58 -0.90
CA SER A 317 -16.91 -14.96 0.42
C SER A 317 -17.43 -13.76 1.22
N GLY A 318 -16.72 -12.64 1.18
CA GLY A 318 -17.13 -11.41 1.84
C GLY A 318 -18.30 -10.72 1.14
N LEU A 319 -18.41 -10.77 -0.18
CA LEU A 319 -19.60 -10.31 -0.91
C LEU A 319 -20.84 -11.13 -0.54
N PHE A 320 -20.72 -12.46 -0.45
CA PHE A 320 -21.81 -13.31 0.06
C PHE A 320 -22.21 -12.95 1.51
N ALA A 321 -21.23 -12.55 2.34
CA ALA A 321 -21.51 -12.05 3.67
C ALA A 321 -22.30 -10.73 3.66
N VAL A 322 -22.04 -9.81 2.72
CA VAL A 322 -22.80 -8.55 2.59
C VAL A 322 -24.29 -8.82 2.42
N PHE A 323 -24.67 -9.80 1.59
CA PHE A 323 -26.08 -10.14 1.37
C PHE A 323 -26.76 -10.77 2.60
N SER A 324 -25.98 -11.32 3.54
CA SER A 324 -26.49 -11.93 4.77
C SER A 324 -26.58 -10.95 5.95
N ILE A 325 -25.89 -9.80 5.87
CA ILE A 325 -25.79 -8.83 6.97
C ILE A 325 -26.73 -7.64 6.69
N PRO A 326 -27.59 -7.23 7.64
CA PRO A 326 -28.40 -6.02 7.48
C PRO A 326 -27.53 -4.80 7.17
N LYS A 327 -27.89 -4.02 6.15
CA LYS A 327 -27.11 -2.85 5.68
C LYS A 327 -26.77 -1.86 6.81
N SER A 328 -27.68 -1.67 7.76
CA SER A 328 -27.48 -0.81 8.94
C SER A 328 -26.37 -1.29 9.87
N LYS A 329 -26.09 -2.59 9.91
CA LYS A 329 -25.03 -3.19 10.72
C LYS A 329 -23.71 -3.33 9.97
N LEU A 330 -23.73 -3.38 8.64
CA LEU A 330 -22.54 -3.62 7.82
C LEU A 330 -21.45 -2.56 8.04
N PHE A 331 -21.77 -1.29 7.78
CA PHE A 331 -20.81 -0.18 7.93
C PHE A 331 -20.51 0.17 9.39
N ALA A 332 -21.44 -0.12 10.29
CA ALA A 332 -21.24 0.07 11.73
C ALA A 332 -20.26 -0.95 12.32
N SER A 333 -20.17 -2.15 11.74
CA SER A 333 -19.35 -3.25 12.25
C SER A 333 -17.93 -3.26 11.69
N LEU A 334 -17.67 -2.58 10.58
CA LEU A 334 -16.33 -2.46 10.02
C LEU A 334 -15.55 -1.34 10.71
N PRO A 335 -14.27 -1.56 11.06
CA PRO A 335 -13.41 -0.52 11.59
C PRO A 335 -13.27 0.64 10.59
N LYS A 336 -13.41 1.88 11.06
CA LYS A 336 -13.34 3.08 10.19
C LYS A 336 -12.09 3.12 9.33
N PHE A 337 -10.95 2.70 9.85
CA PHE A 337 -9.69 2.67 9.09
C PHE A 337 -9.72 1.64 7.94
N LEU A 338 -10.41 0.49 8.09
CA LEU A 338 -10.58 -0.46 6.98
C LEU A 338 -11.52 0.09 5.91
N ILE A 339 -12.59 0.79 6.30
CA ILE A 339 -13.48 1.44 5.34
C ILE A 339 -12.70 2.51 4.56
N LEU A 340 -11.90 3.33 5.25
CA LEU A 340 -11.01 4.30 4.61
C LEU A 340 -10.08 3.61 3.60
N ALA A 341 -9.38 2.55 4.03
CA ALA A 341 -8.47 1.81 3.18
C ALA A 341 -9.19 1.21 1.95
N LEU A 342 -10.40 0.68 2.12
CA LEU A 342 -11.21 0.15 1.02
C LEU A 342 -11.56 1.24 -0.01
N PHE A 343 -11.94 2.44 0.43
CA PHE A 343 -12.19 3.57 -0.48
C PHE A 343 -10.91 4.05 -1.18
N VAL A 344 -9.76 3.98 -0.51
CA VAL A 344 -8.47 4.24 -1.14
C VAL A 344 -8.18 3.20 -2.22
N CYS A 345 -8.38 1.90 -1.94
CA CYS A 345 -8.23 0.83 -2.93
C CYS A 345 -9.13 1.08 -4.15
N LEU A 346 -10.41 1.40 -3.94
CA LEU A 346 -11.35 1.67 -5.02
C LEU A 346 -10.95 2.92 -5.83
N GLY A 347 -10.55 4.00 -5.16
CA GLY A 347 -10.05 5.20 -5.82
C GLY A 347 -8.79 4.93 -6.66
N MET A 348 -7.86 4.12 -6.14
CA MET A 348 -6.67 3.72 -6.88
C MET A 348 -7.01 2.81 -8.07
N CYS A 349 -8.00 1.92 -7.95
CA CYS A 349 -8.46 1.13 -9.08
C CYS A 349 -9.05 2.01 -10.20
N VAL A 350 -9.71 3.13 -9.87
CA VAL A 350 -10.17 4.09 -10.89
C VAL A 350 -8.98 4.74 -11.59
N VAL A 351 -8.01 5.26 -10.82
CA VAL A 351 -6.80 5.90 -11.38
C VAL A 351 -6.03 4.92 -12.26
N TYR A 352 -5.71 3.74 -11.74
CA TYR A 352 -4.92 2.73 -12.43
C TYR A 352 -5.65 2.07 -13.59
N GLY A 353 -6.98 1.98 -13.52
CA GLY A 353 -7.78 1.51 -14.63
C GLY A 353 -7.67 2.41 -15.86
N LEU A 354 -7.32 3.69 -15.68
CA LEU A 354 -7.11 4.64 -16.77
C LEU A 354 -5.65 4.72 -17.24
N THR A 355 -4.67 4.39 -16.38
CA THR A 355 -3.26 4.68 -16.66
C THR A 355 -2.38 3.45 -16.88
N LEU A 356 -2.83 2.25 -16.52
CA LEU A 356 -1.99 1.04 -16.56
C LEU A 356 -2.56 0.00 -17.53
N ASN A 357 -1.70 -0.57 -18.37
CA ASN A 357 -1.95 -1.73 -19.24
C ASN A 357 -0.89 -2.85 -19.08
N ASN A 358 -0.05 -2.82 -18.04
CA ASN A 358 0.99 -3.83 -17.83
C ASN A 358 0.77 -4.60 -16.52
N LEU A 359 0.67 -5.94 -16.59
CA LEU A 359 0.38 -6.78 -15.42
C LEU A 359 1.49 -6.72 -14.36
N GLY A 360 2.76 -6.71 -14.74
CA GLY A 360 3.87 -6.61 -13.79
C GLY A 360 3.82 -5.31 -13.00
N ILE A 361 3.56 -4.19 -13.68
CA ILE A 361 3.39 -2.88 -13.05
C ILE A 361 2.14 -2.87 -12.15
N ILE A 362 1.02 -3.45 -12.59
CA ILE A 362 -0.21 -3.57 -11.79
C ILE A 362 0.05 -4.35 -10.50
N MET A 363 0.74 -5.51 -10.58
CA MET A 363 1.08 -6.32 -9.41
C MET A 363 1.94 -5.53 -8.42
N ARG A 364 2.94 -4.77 -8.91
CA ARG A 364 3.75 -3.88 -8.07
C ARG A 364 2.91 -2.81 -7.40
N MET A 365 2.10 -2.08 -8.16
CA MET A 365 1.39 -0.91 -7.65
C MET A 365 0.26 -1.27 -6.68
N LYS A 366 -0.45 -2.39 -6.92
CA LYS A 366 -1.56 -2.83 -6.05
C LYS A 366 -1.09 -3.39 -4.70
N SER A 367 0.14 -3.91 -4.64
CA SER A 367 0.74 -4.52 -3.44
C SER A 367 0.61 -3.65 -2.17
N THR A 368 0.68 -2.33 -2.35
CA THR A 368 0.65 -1.34 -1.25
C THR A 368 -0.68 -1.28 -0.51
N TYR A 369 -1.79 -1.59 -1.16
CA TYR A 369 -3.14 -1.48 -0.59
C TYR A 369 -3.95 -2.77 -0.59
N MET A 370 -3.54 -3.78 -1.38
CA MET A 370 -4.29 -5.02 -1.53
C MET A 370 -4.46 -5.79 -0.22
N ILE A 371 -3.50 -5.70 0.71
CA ILE A 371 -3.61 -6.29 2.04
C ILE A 371 -4.86 -5.79 2.80
N PHE A 372 -5.24 -4.52 2.62
CA PHE A 372 -6.44 -3.95 3.25
C PHE A 372 -7.72 -4.35 2.54
N TRP A 373 -7.67 -4.62 1.23
CA TRP A 373 -8.76 -5.26 0.52
C TRP A 373 -9.03 -6.63 1.15
N TYR A 374 -7.99 -7.47 1.31
CA TYR A 374 -8.11 -8.79 1.94
C TYR A 374 -8.68 -8.70 3.36
N PHE A 375 -8.16 -7.80 4.20
CA PHE A 375 -8.69 -7.62 5.55
C PHE A 375 -10.14 -7.14 5.58
N SER A 376 -10.55 -6.28 4.66
CA SER A 376 -11.92 -5.78 4.59
C SER A 376 -12.90 -6.92 4.31
N PHE A 377 -12.62 -7.76 3.31
CA PHE A 377 -13.48 -8.89 2.97
C PHE A 377 -13.39 -10.03 3.99
N TRP A 378 -12.21 -10.28 4.57
CA TRP A 378 -12.06 -11.22 5.68
C TRP A 378 -12.92 -10.81 6.89
N MET A 379 -12.95 -9.52 7.24
CA MET A 379 -13.78 -9.02 8.33
C MET A 379 -15.28 -9.22 8.07
N LEU A 380 -15.73 -9.07 6.82
CA LEU A 380 -17.11 -9.38 6.44
C LEU A 380 -17.46 -10.85 6.67
N VAL A 381 -16.54 -11.76 6.32
CA VAL A 381 -16.70 -13.21 6.58
C VAL A 381 -16.80 -13.48 8.08
N VAL A 382 -15.94 -12.87 8.90
CA VAL A 382 -15.98 -12.99 10.37
C VAL A 382 -17.33 -12.54 10.91
N LEU A 383 -17.84 -11.40 10.46
CA LEU A 383 -19.12 -10.86 10.91
C LEU A 383 -20.30 -11.78 10.56
N ARG A 384 -20.30 -12.36 9.35
CA ARG A 384 -21.32 -13.33 8.92
C ARG A 384 -21.31 -14.59 9.79
N ILE A 385 -20.12 -15.15 10.04
CA ILE A 385 -20.00 -16.37 10.85
C ILE A 385 -20.50 -16.10 12.27
N LYS A 386 -20.13 -14.95 12.85
CA LYS A 386 -20.64 -14.53 14.17
C LYS A 386 -22.15 -14.37 14.19
N SER A 387 -22.76 -13.80 13.14
CA SER A 387 -24.22 -13.66 13.09
C SER A 387 -24.95 -15.00 12.98
N ILE A 388 -24.37 -15.97 12.26
CA ILE A 388 -24.92 -17.33 12.16
C ILE A 388 -24.85 -18.04 13.52
N ILE A 389 -23.71 -17.95 14.21
CA ILE A 389 -23.54 -18.57 15.54
C ILE A 389 -24.52 -17.95 16.55
N ALA A 390 -24.60 -16.62 16.62
CA ALA A 390 -25.51 -15.93 17.53
C ALA A 390 -27.00 -16.14 17.20
N GLY A 391 -27.34 -16.55 15.97
CA GLY A 391 -28.68 -16.96 15.59
C GLY A 391 -29.04 -18.36 16.07
N LYS A 392 -28.07 -19.29 16.09
CA LYS A 392 -28.27 -20.66 16.58
C LYS A 392 -28.49 -20.77 18.10
N ASP A 393 -28.04 -19.78 18.87
CA ASP A 393 -28.26 -19.75 20.33
C ASP A 393 -29.66 -19.24 20.72
N LYS A 394 -30.51 -18.89 19.74
CA LYS A 394 -31.88 -18.37 19.95
C LYS A 394 -33.00 -19.35 19.58
N ASP A 395 -32.64 -20.45 18.94
CA ASP A 395 -33.52 -21.58 18.60
C ASP A 395 -33.15 -22.78 19.49
#